data_AF-A0A2U1WQ48-F1
#
_entry.id   AF-A0A2U1WQ48-F1
#
_cell.length_a   1.000
_cell.length_b   1.000
_cell.length_c   1.000
_cell.angle_alpha   90.00
_cell.angle_beta   90.00
_cell.angle_gamma   90.00
#
_symmetry.space_group_name_H-M   'P 1'
#
loop_
_entity.id
_entity.type
_entity.pdbx_description
1 polymer ?
#
loop_
_entity_poly.entity_id
_entity_poly.type
_entity_poly.pdbx_seq_one_letter_code
_entity_poly.pdbx_strand_id
1 'polypeptide(L)' 'MTAFDPDKHIDALAPALGLEIRPEWRAGVAGFLTVAAAMADLVEAAVDDSMAEGAAVYRPGEVTK' A
#
# COMPACT_ATOMS: atom_id res chain seq x y z
N MET A 1 -7.72 -16.98 2.50
CA MET A 1 -6.66 -16.06 2.07
C MET A 1 -5.38 -16.44 2.79
N THR A 2 -4.26 -16.51 2.09
CA THR A 2 -2.95 -16.75 2.73
C THR A 2 -2.57 -15.48 3.49
N ALA A 3 -2.06 -15.62 4.71
CA ALA A 3 -1.62 -14.47 5.51
C ALA A 3 -0.53 -13.66 4.77
N PHE A 4 -0.56 -12.34 4.90
CA PHE A 4 0.46 -11.45 4.34
C PHE A 4 1.84 -11.76 4.92
N ASP A 5 2.83 -11.89 4.04
CA ASP A 5 4.23 -12.17 4.39
C ASP A 5 5.09 -10.95 4.01
N PRO A 6 5.48 -10.11 4.99
CA PRO A 6 6.20 -8.88 4.70
C PRO A 6 7.59 -9.12 4.11
N ASP A 7 8.27 -10.22 4.46
CA ASP A 7 9.61 -10.51 3.95
C ASP A 7 9.56 -10.88 2.47
N LYS A 8 8.60 -11.74 2.08
CA LYS A 8 8.39 -12.05 0.66
C LYS A 8 7.97 -10.81 -0.13
N HIS A 9 7.18 -9.93 0.47
CA HIS A 9 6.77 -8.69 -0.16
C HIS A 9 7.95 -7.74 -0.40
N ILE A 10 8.85 -7.60 0.58
CA ILE A 10 10.09 -6.83 0.45
C ILE A 10 10.96 -7.38 -0.68
N ASP A 11 11.20 -8.70 -0.70
CA ASP A 11 12.06 -9.34 -1.71
C ASP A 11 11.51 -9.19 -3.13
N ALA A 12 10.19 -9.17 -3.28
CA ALA A 12 9.54 -8.99 -4.58
C ALA A 12 9.53 -7.52 -5.06
N LEU A 13 9.19 -6.58 -4.18
CA LEU A 13 8.91 -5.20 -4.59
C LEU A 13 10.11 -4.26 -4.50
N ALA A 14 11.00 -4.44 -3.53
CA ALA A 14 12.13 -3.53 -3.37
C ALA A 14 12.97 -3.39 -4.66
N PRO A 15 13.32 -4.49 -5.38
CA PRO A 15 14.06 -4.38 -6.65
C PRO A 15 13.25 -3.70 -7.75
N ALA A 16 11.94 -3.98 -7.85
CA ALA A 16 11.06 -3.40 -8.86
C ALA A 16 10.90 -1.88 -8.69
N LEU A 17 11.00 -1.39 -7.44
CA LEU A 17 10.92 0.02 -7.09
C LEU A 17 12.30 0.71 -7.06
N GLY A 18 13.39 -0.02 -7.31
CA GLY A 18 14.76 0.52 -7.21
C GLY A 18 15.18 0.87 -5.79
N LEU A 19 14.59 0.22 -4.79
CA LEU A 19 14.86 0.45 -3.37
C LEU A 19 15.89 -0.56 -2.85
N GLU A 20 16.93 -0.05 -2.18
CA GLU A 20 17.86 -0.86 -1.39
C GLU A 20 17.35 -0.97 0.05
N ILE A 21 16.96 -2.16 0.48
CA ILE A 21 16.61 -2.44 1.88
C ILE A 21 17.79 -3.14 2.54
N ARG A 22 18.56 -2.38 3.33
CA ARG A 22 19.71 -2.92 4.06
C ARG A 22 19.27 -3.93 5.14
N PRO A 23 20.11 -4.93 5.45
CA PRO A 23 19.78 -5.93 6.46
C PRO A 23 19.36 -5.33 7.80
N GLU A 24 20.03 -4.27 8.25
CA GLU A 24 19.73 -3.57 9.51
C GLU A 24 18.36 -2.86 9.52
N TRP A 25 17.79 -2.55 8.36
CA TRP A 25 16.47 -1.89 8.24
C TRP A 25 15.33 -2.89 8.09
N ARG A 26 15.64 -4.12 7.67
CA ARG A 26 14.66 -5.10 7.21
C ARG A 26 13.57 -5.39 8.24
N ALA A 27 13.96 -5.60 9.50
CA ALA A 27 13.00 -5.85 10.58
C ALA A 27 12.03 -4.67 10.79
N GLY A 28 12.52 -3.43 10.68
CA GLY A 28 11.69 -2.23 10.78
C GLY A 28 10.73 -2.09 9.61
N VAL A 29 11.22 -2.29 8.39
CA VAL A 29 10.39 -2.24 7.17
C VAL A 29 9.30 -3.32 7.20
N ALA A 30 9.64 -4.54 7.60
CA ALA A 30 8.68 -5.63 7.75
C ALA A 30 7.59 -5.31 8.79
N GLY A 31 7.97 -4.69 9.90
CA GLY A 31 7.02 -4.21 10.91
C GLY A 31 6.04 -3.17 10.36
N PHE A 32 6.54 -2.16 9.63
CA PHE A 32 5.67 -1.15 9.01
C PHE A 32 4.76 -1.72 7.92
N LEU A 33 5.25 -2.66 7.10
CA LEU A 33 4.42 -3.35 6.12
C LEU A 33 3.30 -4.17 6.78
N THR A 34 3.57 -4.79 7.92
CA THR A 34 2.55 -5.51 8.69
C THR A 34 1.45 -4.56 9.19
N VAL A 35 1.82 -3.37 9.69
CA VAL A 35 0.85 -2.34 10.09
C VAL A 35 0.03 -1.86 8.89
N ALA A 36 0.69 -1.61 7.75
CA ALA A 36 0.01 -1.18 6.52
C ALA A 36 -0.98 -2.24 6.01
N ALA A 37 -0.61 -3.52 6.06
CA ALA A 37 -1.51 -4.62 5.69
C ALA A 37 -2.75 -4.66 6.60
N ALA A 38 -2.57 -4.51 7.92
CA ALA A 38 -3.70 -4.45 8.85
C ALA A 38 -4.61 -3.24 8.60
N MET A 39 -4.06 -2.10 8.20
CA MET A 39 -4.86 -0.93 7.79
C MET A 39 -5.60 -1.18 6.48
N ALA A 40 -4.97 -1.86 5.51
CA ALA A 40 -5.62 -2.22 4.25
C ALA A 40 -6.82 -3.14 4.48
N ASP A 41 -6.69 -4.15 5.35
CA ASP A 41 -7.79 -5.05 5.72
C ASP A 41 -9.00 -4.27 6.28
N LEU A 42 -8.76 -3.22 7.09
CA LEU A 42 -9.83 -2.37 7.62
C LEU A 42 -10.54 -1.56 6.53
N VAL A 43 -9.79 -1.06 5.54
CA VAL A 43 -10.34 -0.30 4.42
C VAL A 43 -11.14 -1.21 3.50
N GLU A 44 -10.59 -2.38 3.14
CA GLU A 44 -11.28 -3.39 2.31
C GLU A 44 -12.56 -3.90 2.96
N ALA A 45 -12.59 -4.04 4.28
CA ALA A 45 -13.80 -4.44 5.00
C ALA A 45 -14.87 -3.32 5.06
N ALA A 46 -14.48 -2.05 4.92
CA ALA A 46 -15.36 -0.90 5.08
C ALA A 46 -15.89 -0.32 3.77
N VAL A 47 -15.16 -0.47 2.66
CA VAL A 47 -15.47 0.13 1.37
C VAL A 47 -16.08 -0.92 0.44
N ASP A 48 -17.29 -0.64 -0.04
CA ASP A 48 -17.88 -1.35 -1.18
C ASP A 48 -17.39 -0.70 -2.48
N ASP A 49 -16.96 -1.51 -3.46
CA ASP A 49 -16.53 -1.05 -4.79
C ASP A 49 -17.63 -0.21 -5.49
N SER A 50 -18.90 -0.45 -5.17
CA SER A 50 -20.02 0.35 -5.70
C SER A 50 -20.08 1.79 -5.16
N MET A 51 -19.38 2.06 -4.05
CA MET A 51 -19.31 3.35 -3.35
C MET A 51 -17.95 4.05 -3.55
N ALA A 52 -17.00 3.41 -4.21
CA ALA A 52 -15.63 3.87 -4.35
C ALA A 52 -15.46 4.86 -5.52
N GLU A 53 -16.07 6.05 -5.43
CA GLU A 53 -15.62 7.16 -6.27
C GLU A 53 -14.29 7.69 -5.75
N GLY A 54 -13.28 7.76 -6.62
CA GLY A 54 -11.97 8.31 -6.25
C GLY A 54 -12.12 9.73 -5.70
N ALA A 55 -11.39 10.05 -4.62
CA ALA A 55 -11.29 11.41 -4.12
C ALA A 55 -10.91 12.36 -5.28
N ALA A 56 -11.38 13.62 -5.21
CA ALA A 56 -11.34 14.60 -6.28
C ALA A 56 -10.14 14.42 -7.24
N VAL A 57 -10.43 13.92 -8.43
CA VAL A 57 -9.42 13.67 -9.46
C VAL A 57 -9.22 14.92 -10.31
N TYR A 58 -8.00 15.08 -10.83
CA TYR A 58 -7.71 16.09 -11.83
C TYR A 58 -8.64 15.93 -13.04
N ARG A 59 -9.30 17.02 -13.44
CA ARG A 59 -10.12 17.08 -14.65
C ARG A 59 -9.53 18.12 -15.60
N PRO A 60 -8.89 17.68 -16.71
CA PRO A 60 -8.33 18.61 -17.68
C PRO A 60 -9.42 19.57 -18.19
N GLY A 61 -9.21 20.88 -18.03
CA GLY A 61 -10.12 21.93 -18.48
C GLY A 61 -11.14 22.44 -17.44
N GLU A 62 -11.25 21.80 -16.27
CA GLU A 62 -11.94 22.43 -15.13
C GLU A 62 -10.99 23.42 -14.46
N VAL A 63 -11.24 24.72 -14.62
CA VAL A 63 -10.60 25.76 -13.81
C VAL A 63 -11.37 25.82 -12.50
N THR A 64 -10.75 25.39 -11.40
CA THR A 64 -11.32 25.57 -10.07
C THR A 64 -11.54 27.06 -9.84
N LYS A 65 -12.80 27.46 -9.68
CA LYS A 65 -13.21 28.85 -9.46
C LYS A 65 -13.03 29.26 -8.00
#